data_AF-A0A5C5G3S7-F1
#
_entry.id   AF-A0A5C5G3S7-F1
#
_cell.length_a   1.000
_cell.length_b   1.000
_cell.length_c   1.000
_cell.angle_alpha   90.00
_cell.angle_beta   90.00
_cell.angle_gamma   90.00
#
_symmetry.space_group_name_H-M   'P 1'
#
loop_
_entity.id
_entity.type
_entity.pdbx_description
1 polymer ?
#
loop_
_entity_poly.entity_id
_entity_poly.type
_entity_poly.pdbx_seq_one_letter_code
_entity_poly.pdbx_strand_id
1 'polypeptide(L)'
;MRGPWLARPLRELEDVVEDVRVVQPDWGRRELRQRRRDRAARASGASGADALEGDEEGNTEVICGTWVGHAGAFVEIPLRAPSSTSRSSSSTGASSTLKVLFDPIFSARASPVTWFGPKRMREAPCSVEDLPGVDIVAISHNHYDHLDLATILAVRAKWPRARYFVGLGNKPWFLARGISARQVFEMDWWDEVTLPASVFLDGDTGYRPIASSPLTSPVFSALGRSHGPFDLSFIPIWRGGTLGFISALGLRLCQENLPTATHASPSDAVQIHLDARSRNTVGIHFGTFQGSHLEALEALHALEMACDEAGVRDLGDAKEGKRGQMGRLDIGETLVVEGASFIISLAGSGRELTGRTQCSRRRWRSRVSRAERPALQASHKLPSLEY
;
A
#
# COMPACT_ATOMS: atom_id res chain seq x y z
N MET A 1 31.25 18.51 -7.17
CA MET A 1 30.78 18.67 -5.78
C MET A 1 30.39 17.30 -5.27
N ARG A 2 31.14 16.75 -4.32
CA ARG A 2 30.94 15.42 -3.75
C ARG A 2 29.95 15.56 -2.59
N GLY A 3 28.84 14.83 -2.61
CA GLY A 3 27.82 14.87 -1.57
C GLY A 3 28.36 14.40 -0.21
N PRO A 4 27.70 14.76 0.91
CA PRO A 4 28.24 14.62 2.28
C PRO A 4 28.34 13.17 2.81
N TRP A 5 28.16 12.14 1.99
CA TRP A 5 27.87 10.77 2.44
C TRP A 5 28.99 9.74 2.24
N LEU A 6 30.16 10.12 1.72
CA LEU A 6 31.33 9.23 1.75
C LEU A 6 31.96 9.06 3.15
N ALA A 7 31.29 9.53 4.21
CA ALA A 7 31.88 9.68 5.55
C ALA A 7 31.12 8.98 6.69
N ARG A 8 29.98 8.30 6.46
CA ARG A 8 29.34 7.52 7.53
C ARG A 8 30.05 6.17 7.73
N PRO A 9 30.47 5.81 8.95
CA PRO A 9 31.07 4.50 9.22
C PRO A 9 30.10 3.35 8.90
N LEU A 10 30.61 2.25 8.33
CA LEU A 10 29.83 1.04 8.01
C LEU A 10 29.01 0.51 9.20
N ARG A 11 29.51 0.67 10.44
CA ARG A 11 28.80 0.25 11.66
C ARG A 11 27.50 1.00 11.90
N GLU A 12 27.45 2.31 11.61
CA GLU A 12 26.21 3.10 11.78
C GLU A 12 25.15 2.70 10.75
N LEU A 13 25.57 2.19 9.58
CA LEU A 13 24.66 1.61 8.59
C LEU A 13 24.18 0.22 9.02
N GLU A 14 25.04 -0.60 9.65
CA GLU A 14 24.67 -1.91 10.23
C GLU A 14 23.63 -1.79 11.36
N ASP A 15 23.77 -0.78 12.23
CA ASP A 15 22.84 -0.52 13.35
C ASP A 15 21.40 -0.18 12.86
N VAL A 16 21.26 0.46 11.69
CA VAL A 16 19.95 0.81 11.09
C VAL A 16 19.23 -0.44 10.53
N VAL A 17 19.94 -1.51 10.17
CA VAL A 17 19.31 -2.72 9.60
C VAL A 17 18.83 -3.73 10.62
N GLU A 18 19.61 -3.93 11.69
CA GLU A 18 19.22 -4.80 12.80
C GLU A 18 17.97 -4.25 13.50
N ASP A 19 17.65 -2.99 13.24
CA ASP A 19 16.54 -2.29 13.86
C ASP A 19 15.16 -2.62 13.28
N VAL A 20 15.05 -3.17 12.05
CA VAL A 20 13.75 -3.67 11.57
C VAL A 20 13.49 -5.04 12.19
N ARG A 21 12.63 -5.04 13.21
CA ARG A 21 12.34 -6.21 14.05
C ARG A 21 11.01 -6.84 13.63
N VAL A 22 10.85 -8.09 14.05
CA VAL A 22 9.55 -8.75 14.08
C VAL A 22 9.02 -8.58 15.49
N VAL A 23 7.87 -7.93 15.63
CA VAL A 23 7.20 -7.70 16.91
C VAL A 23 5.87 -8.40 16.95
N GLN A 24 5.45 -8.83 18.14
CA GLN A 24 4.11 -9.35 18.32
C GLN A 24 3.11 -8.19 18.21
N PRO A 25 2.14 -8.25 17.27
CA PRO A 25 1.20 -7.15 17.07
C PRO A 25 0.30 -6.96 18.28
N ASP A 26 0.12 -5.72 18.73
CA ASP A 26 -0.90 -5.34 19.72
C ASP A 26 -2.13 -4.71 19.08
N TRP A 27 -2.16 -4.58 17.74
CA TRP A 27 -3.26 -4.03 16.96
C TRP A 27 -3.62 -2.60 17.38
N GLY A 28 -2.59 -1.81 17.75
CA GLY A 28 -2.75 -0.42 18.21
C GLY A 28 -3.36 -0.29 19.61
N ARG A 29 -3.61 -1.40 20.33
CA ARG A 29 -4.29 -1.37 21.63
C ARG A 29 -3.58 -0.51 22.67
N ARG A 30 -2.25 -0.47 22.71
CA ARG A 30 -1.51 0.39 23.66
C ARG A 30 -1.76 1.86 23.39
N GLU A 31 -1.62 2.29 22.14
CA GLU A 31 -1.82 3.68 21.76
C GLU A 31 -3.28 4.11 21.96
N LEU A 32 -4.25 3.27 21.59
CA LEU A 32 -5.67 3.53 21.83
C LEU A 32 -5.97 3.72 23.33
N ARG A 33 -5.36 2.90 24.20
CA ARG A 33 -5.48 3.06 25.66
C ARG A 33 -4.88 4.38 26.13
N GLN A 34 -3.72 4.77 25.61
CA GLN A 34 -3.07 6.03 25.97
C GLN A 34 -3.92 7.24 25.55
N ARG A 35 -4.40 7.28 24.30
CA ARG A 35 -5.27 8.36 23.80
C ARG A 35 -6.57 8.48 24.60
N ARG A 36 -7.15 7.35 25.04
CA ARG A 36 -8.32 7.35 25.94
C ARG A 36 -7.98 7.98 27.28
N ARG A 37 -6.84 7.63 27.90
CA ARG A 37 -6.37 8.25 29.15
C ARG A 37 -6.16 9.75 28.99
N ASP A 38 -5.52 10.19 27.91
CA ASP A 38 -5.25 11.61 27.67
C ASP A 38 -6.55 12.39 27.44
N ARG A 39 -7.53 11.80 26.75
CA ARG A 39 -8.86 12.39 26.56
C ARG A 39 -9.61 12.49 27.89
N ALA A 40 -9.60 11.42 28.69
CA ALA A 40 -10.21 11.43 30.02
C ALA A 40 -9.56 12.50 30.91
N ALA A 41 -8.23 12.61 30.91
CA ALA A 41 -7.49 13.63 31.65
C ALA A 41 -7.82 15.07 31.20
N ARG A 42 -8.04 15.30 29.89
CA ARG A 42 -8.48 16.60 29.35
C ARG A 42 -9.94 16.92 29.72
N ALA A 43 -10.80 15.91 29.72
CA ALA A 43 -12.21 16.06 30.11
C ALA A 43 -12.35 16.30 31.62
N SER A 44 -11.50 15.65 32.42
CA SER A 44 -11.48 15.73 33.88
C SER A 44 -10.73 16.95 34.42
N GLY A 45 -10.81 18.12 33.78
CA GLY A 45 -10.26 19.38 34.30
C GLY A 45 -10.87 19.86 35.64
N ALA A 46 -11.50 18.97 36.42
CA ALA A 46 -11.99 19.17 37.77
C ALA A 46 -11.11 18.36 38.75
N SER A 47 -10.64 19.01 39.81
CA SER A 47 -9.92 18.37 40.91
C SER A 47 -10.78 17.30 41.58
N GLY A 48 -10.34 16.03 41.56
CA GLY A 48 -10.94 14.99 42.39
C GLY A 48 -10.79 13.61 41.78
N ALA A 49 -10.08 12.75 42.50
CA ALA A 49 -10.08 11.31 42.27
C ALA A 49 -11.51 10.79 42.49
N ASP A 50 -12.24 10.56 41.41
CA ASP A 50 -13.34 9.59 41.27
C ASP A 50 -13.89 9.69 39.83
N ALA A 51 -13.15 9.12 38.89
CA ALA A 51 -13.61 8.87 37.54
C ALA A 51 -13.05 7.53 37.06
N LEU A 52 -13.45 6.46 37.76
CA LEU A 52 -13.37 5.09 37.24
C LEU A 52 -14.80 4.56 37.23
N GLU A 53 -15.17 3.99 36.09
CA GLU A 53 -16.48 3.43 35.76
C GLU A 53 -17.47 4.45 35.18
N GLY A 54 -17.48 4.53 33.85
CA GLY A 54 -18.56 5.17 33.11
C GLY A 54 -18.15 5.98 31.89
N ASP A 55 -17.22 5.49 31.06
CA ASP A 55 -17.04 6.05 29.72
C ASP A 55 -17.29 4.93 28.70
N GLU A 56 -18.43 5.05 28.02
CA GLU A 56 -18.83 4.25 26.87
C GLU A 56 -17.69 4.19 25.84
N GLU A 57 -17.70 3.17 24.96
CA GLU A 57 -16.77 2.96 23.83
C GLU A 57 -16.85 4.08 22.76
N GLY A 58 -16.67 5.33 23.19
CA GLY A 58 -16.90 6.56 22.45
C GLY A 58 -15.81 6.85 21.43
N ASN A 59 -16.04 6.32 20.23
CA ASN A 59 -15.98 7.07 18.97
C ASN A 59 -14.75 8.00 18.80
N THR A 60 -13.56 7.41 18.71
CA THR A 60 -12.48 8.03 17.94
C THR A 60 -12.38 7.24 16.65
N GLU A 61 -12.66 7.90 15.52
CA GLU A 61 -12.55 7.33 14.17
C GLU A 61 -11.08 7.17 13.82
N VAL A 62 -10.43 6.19 14.43
CA VAL A 62 -9.03 5.88 14.19
C VAL A 62 -8.93 4.68 13.27
N ILE A 63 -8.06 4.79 12.27
CA ILE A 63 -7.66 3.68 11.43
C ILE A 63 -6.39 3.10 12.05
N CYS A 64 -6.39 1.80 12.33
CA CYS A 64 -5.18 1.10 12.75
C CYS A 64 -4.62 0.32 11.55
N GLY A 65 -3.40 0.63 11.14
CA GLY A 65 -2.69 -0.08 10.07
C GLY A 65 -1.50 -0.84 10.62
N THR A 66 -1.55 -2.17 10.57
CA THR A 66 -0.46 -3.06 10.95
C THR A 66 0.27 -3.56 9.72
N TRP A 67 1.59 -3.36 9.65
CA TRP A 67 2.39 -3.99 8.59
C TRP A 67 2.65 -5.45 8.96
N VAL A 68 2.18 -6.41 8.17
CA VAL A 68 2.34 -7.84 8.47
C VAL A 68 3.48 -8.51 7.71
N GLY A 69 4.30 -7.70 7.04
CA GLY A 69 5.49 -8.11 6.29
C GLY A 69 5.26 -8.15 4.78
N HIS A 70 6.34 -7.92 4.03
CA HIS A 70 6.35 -7.79 2.56
C HIS A 70 5.33 -6.75 2.09
N ALA A 71 4.44 -7.09 1.16
CA ALA A 71 3.32 -6.25 0.73
C ALA A 71 2.08 -6.36 1.64
N GLY A 72 2.10 -7.30 2.60
CA GLY A 72 0.96 -7.60 3.43
C GLY A 72 0.68 -6.51 4.47
N ALA A 73 -0.58 -6.09 4.55
CA ALA A 73 -1.05 -5.14 5.54
C ALA A 73 -2.37 -5.60 6.16
N PHE A 74 -2.55 -5.37 7.46
CA PHE A 74 -3.81 -5.59 8.16
C PHE A 74 -4.35 -4.25 8.65
N VAL A 75 -5.57 -3.91 8.26
CA VAL A 75 -6.16 -2.60 8.53
C VAL A 75 -7.50 -2.74 9.22
N GLU A 76 -7.64 -2.03 10.34
CA GLU A 76 -8.87 -1.93 11.12
C GLU A 76 -9.51 -0.56 10.87
N ILE A 77 -10.71 -0.57 10.26
CA ILE A 77 -11.47 0.61 9.87
C ILE A 77 -12.74 0.71 10.73
N PRO A 78 -12.96 1.80 11.48
CA PRO A 78 -14.16 1.95 12.29
C PRO A 78 -15.38 2.15 11.38
N LEU A 79 -16.44 1.35 11.58
CA LEU A 79 -17.72 1.58 10.93
C LEU A 79 -18.58 2.48 11.83
N ARG A 80 -19.05 3.61 11.31
CA ARG A 80 -20.05 4.42 11.99
C ARG A 80 -21.35 3.61 12.12
N ALA A 81 -21.95 3.61 13.31
CA ALA A 81 -23.36 3.27 13.45
C ALA A 81 -24.18 4.28 12.61
N PRO A 82 -25.17 3.84 11.82
CA PRO A 82 -26.08 4.77 11.16
C PRO A 82 -26.72 5.66 12.24
N SER A 83 -26.77 6.97 11.99
CA SER A 83 -27.39 7.95 12.89
C SER A 83 -28.85 7.61 13.09
N SER A 84 -29.16 6.80 14.11
CA SER A 84 -30.53 6.47 14.44
C SER A 84 -31.16 7.68 15.13
N THR A 85 -32.06 8.35 14.41
CA THR A 85 -33.07 9.26 14.99
C THR A 85 -34.19 8.50 15.72
N SER A 86 -33.94 7.25 16.15
CA SER A 86 -34.94 6.41 16.82
C SER A 86 -34.38 5.88 18.14
N ARG A 87 -34.75 6.56 19.24
CA ARG A 87 -34.57 6.05 20.60
C ARG A 87 -35.42 4.79 20.75
N SER A 88 -34.79 3.62 20.76
CA SER A 88 -35.34 2.41 21.35
C SER A 88 -34.22 1.46 21.80
N SER A 89 -34.16 1.28 23.13
CA SER A 89 -33.72 0.10 23.87
C SER A 89 -32.37 -0.57 23.52
N SER A 90 -31.38 -0.27 24.36
CA SER A 90 -30.58 -1.26 25.12
C SER A 90 -30.06 -2.51 24.38
N SER A 91 -29.29 -2.31 23.32
CA SER A 91 -28.18 -3.21 23.02
C SER A 91 -26.90 -2.42 23.19
N THR A 92 -25.99 -2.88 24.06
CA THR A 92 -24.58 -2.48 24.09
C THR A 92 -24.01 -2.67 22.69
N GLY A 93 -24.12 -1.64 21.85
CA GLY A 93 -23.75 -1.67 20.45
C GLY A 93 -22.25 -1.52 20.36
N ALA A 94 -21.53 -2.65 20.34
CA ALA A 94 -20.12 -2.66 20.02
C ALA A 94 -19.92 -1.87 18.71
N SER A 95 -19.10 -0.82 18.76
CA SER A 95 -18.65 -0.12 17.56
C SER A 95 -18.02 -1.17 16.63
N SER A 96 -18.65 -1.43 15.49
CA SER A 96 -18.18 -2.48 14.58
C SER A 96 -17.00 -1.96 13.79
N THR A 97 -15.86 -2.64 13.88
CA THR A 97 -14.67 -2.35 13.06
C THR A 97 -14.62 -3.32 11.89
N LEU A 98 -14.44 -2.81 10.68
CA LEU A 98 -14.16 -3.59 9.48
C LEU A 98 -12.67 -3.94 9.42
N LYS A 99 -12.36 -5.22 9.24
CA LYS A 99 -10.99 -5.74 9.23
C LYS A 99 -10.61 -6.21 7.83
N VAL A 100 -9.65 -5.50 7.23
CA VAL A 100 -9.20 -5.73 5.86
C VAL A 100 -7.77 -6.27 5.88
N LEU A 101 -7.54 -7.38 5.20
CA LEU A 101 -6.25 -8.03 5.06
C LEU A 101 -5.80 -7.95 3.59
N PHE A 102 -4.74 -7.19 3.33
CA PHE A 102 -4.20 -6.97 2.00
C PHE A 102 -3.01 -7.88 1.72
N ASP A 103 -2.92 -8.42 0.50
CA ASP A 103 -1.81 -9.23 -0.04
C ASP A 103 -1.13 -10.15 0.98
N PRO A 104 -1.88 -11.02 1.67
CA PRO A 104 -1.36 -11.64 2.86
C PRO A 104 -0.52 -12.88 2.55
N ILE A 105 0.73 -12.85 3.02
CA ILE A 105 1.64 -13.99 2.98
C ILE A 105 2.21 -14.30 4.37
N PHE A 106 1.62 -15.29 5.04
CA PHE A 106 2.08 -15.80 6.33
C PHE A 106 3.03 -17.00 6.18
N SER A 107 3.11 -17.60 4.99
CA SER A 107 4.02 -18.70 4.67
C SER A 107 5.51 -18.32 4.71
N ALA A 108 6.34 -19.28 5.13
CA ALA A 108 7.79 -19.11 5.16
C ALA A 108 8.45 -18.94 3.77
N ARG A 109 7.74 -19.29 2.69
CA ARG A 109 8.23 -19.15 1.31
C ARG A 109 7.13 -18.61 0.40
N ALA A 110 7.52 -17.71 -0.50
CA ALA A 110 6.71 -17.28 -1.63
C ALA A 110 6.92 -18.27 -2.79
N SER A 111 6.23 -19.41 -2.76
CA SER A 111 6.47 -20.51 -3.71
C SER A 111 5.29 -21.46 -3.82
N PRO A 112 5.11 -22.15 -4.97
CA PRO A 112 4.16 -23.26 -5.06
C PRO A 112 4.57 -24.50 -4.25
N VAL A 113 5.82 -24.58 -3.79
CA VAL A 113 6.36 -25.74 -3.06
C VAL A 113 7.14 -25.29 -1.81
N THR A 114 7.17 -26.14 -0.79
CA THR A 114 7.81 -25.81 0.50
C THR A 114 9.33 -25.91 0.51
N TRP A 115 9.93 -26.57 -0.48
CA TRP A 115 11.37 -26.88 -0.52
C TRP A 115 12.19 -25.96 -1.45
N PHE A 116 11.54 -25.20 -2.34
CA PHE A 116 12.21 -24.32 -3.30
C PHE A 116 11.51 -22.96 -3.38
N GLY A 117 12.20 -21.95 -3.91
CA GLY A 117 11.70 -20.58 -4.06
C GLY A 117 12.06 -19.65 -2.89
N PRO A 118 11.75 -18.34 -3.02
CA PRO A 118 12.15 -17.32 -2.06
C PRO A 118 11.72 -17.63 -0.63
N LYS A 119 12.69 -17.79 0.29
CA LYS A 119 12.42 -17.90 1.73
C LYS A 119 12.38 -16.51 2.35
N ARG A 120 11.49 -16.30 3.31
CA ARG A 120 11.52 -15.10 4.14
C ARG A 120 12.82 -15.00 4.93
N MET A 121 13.36 -13.79 5.02
CA MET A 121 14.47 -13.43 5.90
C MET A 121 14.00 -13.11 7.32
N ARG A 122 12.80 -12.51 7.43
CA ARG A 122 12.14 -12.18 8.69
C ARG A 122 10.85 -12.96 8.83
N GLU A 123 10.57 -13.48 10.03
CA GLU A 123 9.35 -14.24 10.32
C GLU A 123 8.08 -13.39 10.15
N ALA A 124 6.94 -14.03 9.89
CA ALA A 124 5.66 -13.34 10.02
C ALA A 124 5.46 -12.97 11.50
N PRO A 125 4.79 -11.85 11.79
CA PRO A 125 4.67 -11.36 13.17
C PRO A 125 3.73 -12.21 14.04
N CYS A 126 2.88 -13.00 13.39
CA CYS A 126 1.95 -13.91 14.04
C CYS A 126 1.48 -14.99 13.04
N SER A 127 0.66 -15.93 13.50
CA SER A 127 -0.08 -16.84 12.63
C SER A 127 -1.38 -16.17 12.14
N VAL A 128 -2.01 -16.73 11.10
CA VAL A 128 -3.35 -16.30 10.68
C VAL A 128 -4.35 -16.50 11.84
N GLU A 129 -4.14 -17.54 12.65
CA GLU A 129 -4.95 -17.87 13.82
C GLU A 129 -4.82 -16.84 14.97
N ASP A 130 -3.91 -15.87 14.87
CA ASP A 130 -3.76 -14.81 15.86
C ASP A 130 -4.41 -13.48 15.44
N LEU A 131 -4.85 -13.34 14.18
CA LEU A 131 -5.51 -12.09 13.74
C LEU A 131 -6.81 -11.85 14.53
N PRO A 132 -7.15 -10.59 14.85
CA PRO A 132 -8.33 -10.23 15.65
C PRO A 132 -9.65 -10.35 14.87
N GLY A 133 -9.60 -10.71 13.59
CA GLY A 133 -10.73 -10.92 12.69
C GLY A 133 -10.34 -10.60 11.24
N VAL A 134 -11.05 -11.19 10.27
CA VAL A 134 -10.89 -10.87 8.84
C VAL A 134 -12.27 -10.83 8.19
N ASP A 135 -12.68 -9.65 7.75
CA ASP A 135 -13.93 -9.46 7.02
C ASP A 135 -13.69 -9.42 5.50
N ILE A 136 -12.57 -8.82 5.10
CA ILE A 136 -12.16 -8.65 3.72
C ILE A 136 -10.72 -9.11 3.55
N VAL A 137 -10.47 -9.88 2.49
CA VAL A 137 -9.13 -10.10 1.92
C VAL A 137 -9.08 -9.40 0.57
N ALA A 138 -8.11 -8.53 0.36
CA ALA A 138 -7.89 -7.83 -0.89
C ALA A 138 -6.55 -8.27 -1.50
N ILE A 139 -6.58 -8.69 -2.76
CA ILE A 139 -5.43 -9.22 -3.49
C ILE A 139 -5.16 -8.34 -4.71
N SER A 140 -4.01 -7.69 -4.73
CA SER A 140 -3.57 -6.85 -5.85
C SER A 140 -3.33 -7.68 -7.11
N HIS A 141 -2.55 -8.76 -7.01
CA HIS A 141 -2.26 -9.68 -8.10
C HIS A 141 -1.87 -11.09 -7.58
N ASN A 142 -1.59 -12.02 -8.49
CA ASN A 142 -1.53 -13.46 -8.17
C ASN A 142 -0.12 -14.07 -8.07
N HIS A 143 0.92 -13.27 -7.87
CA HIS A 143 2.23 -13.81 -7.54
C HIS A 143 2.24 -14.42 -6.14
N TYR A 144 3.14 -15.38 -5.92
CA TYR A 144 3.16 -16.18 -4.69
C TYR A 144 3.48 -15.38 -3.43
N ASP A 145 4.09 -14.20 -3.56
CA ASP A 145 4.39 -13.27 -2.47
C ASP A 145 3.23 -12.30 -2.13
N HIS A 146 2.13 -12.35 -2.89
CA HIS A 146 0.89 -11.59 -2.65
C HIS A 146 -0.33 -12.51 -2.43
N LEU A 147 -0.40 -13.63 -3.17
CA LEU A 147 -1.46 -14.63 -3.10
C LEU A 147 -0.92 -15.95 -2.54
N ASP A 148 -0.86 -16.05 -1.22
CA ASP A 148 -0.39 -17.26 -0.52
C ASP A 148 -1.53 -18.25 -0.26
N LEU A 149 -1.41 -19.46 -0.82
CA LEU A 149 -2.39 -20.53 -0.67
C LEU A 149 -2.65 -20.90 0.79
N ALA A 150 -1.60 -21.08 1.59
CA ALA A 150 -1.75 -21.52 2.97
C ALA A 150 -2.51 -20.47 3.79
N THR A 151 -2.16 -19.20 3.59
CA THR A 151 -2.87 -18.06 4.20
C THR A 151 -4.34 -18.03 3.81
N ILE A 152 -4.68 -18.13 2.51
CA ILE A 152 -6.08 -18.09 2.06
C ILE A 152 -6.90 -19.24 2.66
N LEU A 153 -6.33 -20.45 2.76
CA LEU A 153 -6.99 -21.60 3.36
C LEU A 153 -7.19 -21.43 4.87
N ALA A 154 -6.20 -20.90 5.59
CA ALA A 154 -6.30 -20.58 7.01
C ALA A 154 -7.38 -19.52 7.28
N VAL A 155 -7.41 -18.44 6.46
CA VAL A 155 -8.47 -17.42 6.54
C VAL A 155 -9.84 -18.03 6.30
N ARG A 156 -9.99 -18.85 5.24
CA ARG A 156 -11.26 -19.53 4.93
C ARG A 156 -11.73 -20.41 6.09
N ALA A 157 -10.81 -21.15 6.71
CA ALA A 157 -11.13 -22.05 7.82
C ALA A 157 -11.58 -21.29 9.07
N LYS A 158 -10.88 -20.19 9.41
CA LYS A 158 -11.14 -19.42 10.63
C LYS A 158 -12.27 -18.40 10.49
N TRP A 159 -12.38 -17.73 9.35
CA TRP A 159 -13.44 -16.75 9.05
C TRP A 159 -14.18 -17.13 7.76
N PRO A 160 -15.09 -18.11 7.84
CA PRO A 160 -15.80 -18.61 6.66
C PRO A 160 -16.73 -17.59 6.01
N ARG A 161 -16.91 -16.40 6.60
CA ARG A 161 -17.69 -15.27 6.05
C ARG A 161 -16.85 -14.19 5.39
N ALA A 162 -15.52 -14.31 5.41
CA ALA A 162 -14.62 -13.36 4.76
C ALA A 162 -14.97 -13.24 3.27
N ARG A 163 -14.85 -12.02 2.74
CA ARG A 163 -15.02 -11.71 1.32
C ARG A 163 -13.65 -11.45 0.69
N TYR A 164 -13.50 -11.81 -0.57
CA TYR A 164 -12.26 -11.73 -1.31
C TYR A 164 -12.46 -10.80 -2.50
N PHE A 165 -11.69 -9.71 -2.56
CA PHE A 165 -11.64 -8.81 -3.69
C PHE A 165 -10.32 -9.05 -4.41
N VAL A 166 -10.39 -9.40 -5.69
CA VAL A 166 -9.26 -9.92 -6.45
C VAL A 166 -9.25 -9.31 -7.84
N GLY A 167 -8.08 -9.19 -8.46
CA GLY A 167 -8.00 -8.79 -9.87
C GLY A 167 -8.71 -9.77 -10.80
N LEU A 168 -9.15 -9.29 -11.96
CA LEU A 168 -9.83 -10.08 -13.00
C LEU A 168 -9.11 -11.41 -13.31
N GLY A 169 -9.89 -12.48 -13.47
CA GLY A 169 -9.42 -13.82 -13.84
C GLY A 169 -8.99 -14.69 -12.67
N ASN A 170 -8.89 -14.14 -11.45
CA ASN A 170 -8.46 -14.89 -10.28
C ASN A 170 -9.60 -15.67 -9.62
N LYS A 171 -10.88 -15.33 -9.85
CA LYS A 171 -12.00 -16.00 -9.15
C LYS A 171 -12.03 -17.52 -9.32
N PRO A 172 -11.81 -18.11 -10.52
CA PRO A 172 -11.76 -19.56 -10.67
C PRO A 172 -10.75 -20.25 -9.73
N TRP A 173 -9.62 -19.60 -9.44
CA TRP A 173 -8.61 -20.12 -8.50
C TRP A 173 -9.18 -20.27 -7.08
N PHE A 174 -9.96 -19.30 -6.61
CA PHE A 174 -10.61 -19.33 -5.30
C PHE A 174 -11.74 -20.37 -5.23
N LEU A 175 -12.54 -20.47 -6.30
CA LEU A 175 -13.63 -21.45 -6.39
C LEU A 175 -13.08 -22.88 -6.32
N ALA A 176 -11.98 -23.17 -7.02
CA ALA A 176 -11.30 -24.46 -6.99
C ALA A 176 -10.80 -24.85 -5.59
N ARG A 177 -10.68 -23.88 -4.68
CA ARG A 177 -10.27 -24.06 -3.27
C ARG A 177 -11.45 -24.03 -2.29
N GLY A 178 -12.67 -24.14 -2.80
CA GLY A 178 -13.89 -24.28 -2.01
C GLY A 178 -14.39 -22.99 -1.36
N ILE A 179 -13.96 -21.83 -1.86
CA ILE A 179 -14.52 -20.53 -1.47
C ILE A 179 -15.76 -20.26 -2.33
N SER A 180 -16.86 -19.83 -1.71
CA SER A 180 -18.12 -19.62 -2.42
C SER A 180 -18.02 -18.50 -3.45
N ALA A 181 -18.67 -18.67 -4.60
CA ALA A 181 -18.75 -17.62 -5.62
C ALA A 181 -19.42 -16.32 -5.14
N ARG A 182 -20.19 -16.38 -4.05
CA ARG A 182 -20.78 -15.19 -3.39
C ARG A 182 -19.78 -14.41 -2.52
N GLN A 183 -18.62 -15.00 -2.25
CA GLN A 183 -17.57 -14.38 -1.43
C GLN A 183 -16.45 -13.79 -2.27
N VAL A 184 -16.33 -14.15 -3.55
CA VAL A 184 -15.22 -13.72 -4.42
C VAL A 184 -15.73 -12.71 -5.44
N PHE A 185 -15.18 -11.51 -5.38
CA PHE A 185 -15.50 -10.37 -6.23
C PHE A 185 -14.27 -10.07 -7.08
N GLU A 186 -14.42 -10.19 -8.40
CA GLU A 186 -13.38 -9.76 -9.33
C GLU A 186 -13.55 -8.28 -9.60
N MET A 187 -12.43 -7.56 -9.58
CA MET A 187 -12.36 -6.12 -9.78
C MET A 187 -11.52 -5.86 -11.04
N ASP A 188 -12.07 -5.12 -12.00
CA ASP A 188 -11.31 -4.51 -13.10
C ASP A 188 -10.68 -3.19 -12.64
N TRP A 189 -9.76 -2.68 -13.46
CA TRP A 189 -9.29 -1.32 -13.32
C TRP A 189 -10.48 -0.37 -13.27
N TRP A 190 -10.46 0.57 -12.32
CA TRP A 190 -11.52 1.56 -12.09
C TRP A 190 -12.83 1.02 -11.49
N ASP A 191 -12.91 -0.28 -11.16
CA ASP A 191 -13.99 -0.76 -10.30
C ASP A 191 -13.76 -0.28 -8.86
N GLU A 192 -14.85 0.09 -8.19
CA GLU A 192 -14.79 0.68 -6.86
C GLU A 192 -15.75 -0.01 -5.89
N VAL A 193 -15.28 -0.19 -4.66
CA VAL A 193 -16.09 -0.62 -3.52
C VAL A 193 -15.86 0.38 -2.40
N THR A 194 -16.92 1.07 -2.00
CA THR A 194 -16.83 2.13 -0.99
C THR A 194 -16.78 1.54 0.41
N LEU A 195 -15.73 1.90 1.16
CA LEU A 195 -15.59 1.66 2.59
C LEU A 195 -15.65 3.02 3.32
N PRO A 196 -16.05 3.08 4.60
CA PRO A 196 -16.11 4.34 5.36
C PRO A 196 -14.73 4.85 5.83
N ALA A 197 -13.68 4.61 5.04
CA ALA A 197 -12.34 5.14 5.27
C ALA A 197 -11.57 5.30 3.95
N SER A 198 -10.59 6.20 3.97
CA SER A 198 -9.71 6.49 2.83
C SER A 198 -8.35 5.81 3.05
N VAL A 199 -8.25 4.54 2.64
CA VAL A 199 -7.03 3.72 2.71
C VAL A 199 -6.57 3.38 1.30
N PHE A 200 -5.28 3.58 1.02
CA PHE A 200 -4.68 3.26 -0.28
C PHE A 200 -3.60 2.17 -0.14
N LEU A 201 -3.65 1.17 -1.00
CA LEU A 201 -2.61 0.15 -1.11
C LEU A 201 -2.24 0.02 -2.59
N ASP A 202 -0.99 0.31 -2.91
CA ASP A 202 -0.48 0.33 -4.29
C ASP A 202 -0.20 -1.09 -4.84
N GLY A 203 -0.10 -2.08 -3.95
CA GLY A 203 0.43 -3.40 -4.28
C GLY A 203 1.93 -3.30 -4.52
N ASP A 204 2.40 -3.75 -5.68
CA ASP A 204 3.81 -3.71 -6.10
C ASP A 204 4.04 -2.99 -7.43
N THR A 205 3.07 -2.19 -7.91
CA THR A 205 3.05 -1.59 -9.25
C THR A 205 4.22 -0.63 -9.50
N GLY A 206 4.69 -0.54 -10.75
CA GLY A 206 5.67 0.46 -11.16
C GLY A 206 5.09 1.86 -11.40
N TYR A 207 5.87 2.90 -11.05
CA TYR A 207 5.48 4.29 -11.27
C TYR A 207 5.91 4.83 -12.64
N ARG A 208 7.05 4.37 -13.15
CA ARG A 208 7.67 4.84 -14.39
C ARG A 208 8.38 3.71 -15.13
N PRO A 209 8.60 3.81 -16.45
CA PRO A 209 9.22 2.73 -17.22
C PRO A 209 10.62 2.33 -16.74
N ILE A 210 11.46 3.34 -16.45
CA ILE A 210 12.83 3.21 -15.90
C ILE A 210 13.09 4.36 -14.92
N ALA A 211 14.00 4.18 -13.96
CA ALA A 211 14.26 5.15 -12.90
C ALA A 211 14.57 6.59 -13.40
N SER A 212 15.28 6.71 -14.52
CA SER A 212 15.65 8.00 -15.13
C SER A 212 14.58 8.62 -16.02
N SER A 213 13.47 7.91 -16.26
CA SER A 213 12.39 8.39 -17.13
C SER A 213 11.70 9.62 -16.53
N PRO A 214 11.48 10.69 -17.33
CA PRO A 214 10.62 11.80 -16.93
C PRO A 214 9.12 11.48 -17.07
N LEU A 215 8.78 10.39 -17.79
CA LEU A 215 7.40 9.94 -17.94
C LEU A 215 6.99 9.13 -16.71
N THR A 216 5.85 9.50 -16.12
CA THR A 216 5.26 8.86 -14.94
C THR A 216 3.85 8.37 -15.24
N SER A 217 3.37 7.40 -14.45
CA SER A 217 2.02 6.88 -14.55
C SER A 217 1.01 7.94 -14.08
N PRO A 218 0.03 8.33 -14.92
CA PRO A 218 -0.96 9.34 -14.54
C PRO A 218 -1.98 8.81 -13.52
N VAL A 219 -2.03 7.48 -13.29
CA VAL A 219 -3.03 6.81 -12.45
C VAL A 219 -2.99 7.34 -11.02
N PHE A 220 -1.81 7.50 -10.43
CA PHE A 220 -1.67 7.96 -9.04
C PHE A 220 -2.18 9.39 -8.85
N SER A 221 -1.80 10.29 -9.75
CA SER A 221 -2.32 11.66 -9.73
C SER A 221 -3.84 11.73 -9.96
N ALA A 222 -4.41 10.78 -10.72
CA ALA A 222 -5.84 10.70 -10.95
C ALA A 222 -6.55 10.23 -9.66
N LEU A 223 -6.04 9.16 -9.02
CA LEU A 223 -6.55 8.64 -7.75
C LEU A 223 -6.50 9.69 -6.63
N GLY A 224 -5.39 10.40 -6.47
CA GLY A 224 -5.28 11.45 -5.46
C GLY A 224 -6.21 12.65 -5.72
N ARG A 225 -6.66 12.86 -6.97
CA ARG A 225 -7.66 13.87 -7.31
C ARG A 225 -9.09 13.41 -7.06
N SER A 226 -9.40 12.14 -7.32
CA SER A 226 -10.76 11.59 -7.20
C SER A 226 -11.10 11.09 -5.80
N HIS A 227 -10.12 10.49 -5.11
CA HIS A 227 -10.33 9.79 -3.83
C HIS A 227 -9.43 10.31 -2.71
N GLY A 228 -8.36 11.03 -3.04
CA GLY A 228 -7.47 11.64 -2.05
C GLY A 228 -8.08 12.87 -1.35
N PRO A 229 -7.53 13.30 -0.20
CA PRO A 229 -6.35 12.72 0.45
C PRO A 229 -6.66 11.37 1.13
N PHE A 230 -5.69 10.46 1.06
CA PHE A 230 -5.75 9.19 1.80
C PHE A 230 -5.18 9.38 3.20
N ASP A 231 -5.90 8.89 4.22
CA ASP A 231 -5.47 9.01 5.62
C ASP A 231 -4.33 8.03 5.92
N LEU A 232 -4.35 6.86 5.31
CA LEU A 232 -3.32 5.83 5.45
C LEU A 232 -3.04 5.16 4.11
N SER A 233 -1.77 5.04 3.77
CA SER A 233 -1.31 4.40 2.55
C SER A 233 -0.20 3.39 2.83
N PHE A 234 -0.18 2.31 2.05
CA PHE A 234 0.94 1.37 2.01
C PHE A 234 1.50 1.35 0.59
N ILE A 235 2.76 1.78 0.44
CA ILE A 235 3.41 1.97 -0.86
C ILE A 235 4.72 1.17 -0.90
N PRO A 236 4.96 0.36 -1.95
CA PRO A 236 6.17 -0.44 -2.07
C PRO A 236 7.41 0.46 -2.21
N ILE A 237 8.45 0.15 -1.45
CA ILE A 237 9.76 0.80 -1.51
C ILE A 237 10.81 -0.19 -2.00
N TRP A 238 10.59 -0.70 -3.21
CA TRP A 238 11.36 -1.83 -3.69
C TRP A 238 12.79 -1.45 -4.08
N ARG A 239 13.75 -2.26 -3.64
CA ARG A 239 15.16 -2.12 -4.02
C ARG A 239 15.75 -3.46 -4.42
N GLY A 240 15.53 -3.84 -5.68
CA GLY A 240 16.16 -5.03 -6.25
C GLY A 240 15.53 -6.35 -5.81
N GLY A 241 15.84 -7.39 -6.59
CA GLY A 241 15.42 -8.77 -6.36
C GLY A 241 16.56 -9.70 -6.74
N THR A 242 17.77 -9.39 -6.27
CA THR A 242 18.93 -10.25 -6.53
C THR A 242 18.67 -11.58 -5.82
N LEU A 243 18.42 -12.64 -6.59
CA LEU A 243 18.25 -13.99 -6.03
C LEU A 243 19.42 -14.28 -5.08
N GLY A 244 19.12 -14.81 -3.90
CA GLY A 244 20.12 -14.93 -2.83
C GLY A 244 21.40 -15.68 -3.22
N PHE A 245 21.31 -16.63 -4.17
CA PHE A 245 22.50 -17.32 -4.70
C PHE A 245 23.35 -16.45 -5.64
N ILE A 246 22.74 -15.52 -6.40
CA ILE A 246 23.45 -14.55 -7.25
C ILE A 246 24.19 -13.55 -6.36
N SER A 247 23.53 -13.08 -5.30
CA SER A 247 24.16 -12.22 -4.29
C SER A 247 25.32 -12.92 -3.58
N ALA A 248 25.17 -14.22 -3.25
CA ALA A 248 26.24 -15.02 -2.64
C ALA A 248 27.47 -15.20 -3.54
N LEU A 249 27.31 -15.08 -4.87
CA LEU A 249 28.40 -15.08 -5.85
C LEU A 249 29.03 -13.69 -6.04
N GLY A 250 28.63 -12.69 -5.25
CA GLY A 250 29.11 -11.30 -5.36
C GLY A 250 28.55 -10.54 -6.56
N LEU A 251 27.54 -11.08 -7.25
CA LEU A 251 26.88 -10.45 -8.38
C LEU A 251 25.62 -9.71 -7.91
N ARG A 252 25.38 -8.54 -8.49
CA ARG A 252 24.29 -7.64 -8.08
C ARG A 252 23.55 -7.09 -9.28
N LEU A 253 22.22 -7.00 -9.16
CA LEU A 253 21.38 -6.30 -10.13
C LEU A 253 21.41 -4.78 -9.84
N CYS A 254 21.96 -4.00 -10.77
CA CYS A 254 21.99 -2.53 -10.69
C CYS A 254 20.70 -1.92 -11.24
N GLN A 255 20.07 -1.00 -10.50
CA GLN A 255 18.74 -0.46 -10.76
C GLN A 255 18.67 0.49 -11.95
N GLU A 256 19.79 1.08 -12.35
CA GLU A 256 19.83 2.15 -13.36
C GLU A 256 19.28 1.74 -14.72
N ASN A 257 19.23 0.43 -15.02
CA ASN A 257 18.73 -0.12 -16.29
C ASN A 257 17.64 -1.19 -16.11
N LEU A 258 17.13 -1.41 -14.89
CA LEU A 258 16.03 -2.35 -14.68
C LEU A 258 14.68 -1.66 -14.96
N PRO A 259 13.68 -2.38 -15.50
CA PRO A 259 12.36 -1.82 -15.69
C PRO A 259 11.74 -1.56 -14.31
N THR A 260 11.77 -0.31 -13.83
CA THR A 260 10.93 0.15 -12.70
C THR A 260 9.45 0.15 -13.07
N ALA A 261 9.12 -0.20 -14.32
CA ALA A 261 7.77 -0.43 -14.80
C ALA A 261 7.02 -1.48 -13.99
N THR A 262 7.73 -2.42 -13.36
CA THR A 262 7.11 -3.48 -12.55
C THR A 262 7.16 -3.20 -11.05
N HIS A 263 8.11 -2.39 -10.55
CA HIS A 263 8.23 -2.06 -9.13
C HIS A 263 8.74 -0.62 -8.92
N ALA A 264 8.02 0.15 -8.11
CA ALA A 264 8.40 1.50 -7.71
C ALA A 264 9.71 1.50 -6.89
N SER A 265 10.65 2.37 -7.25
CA SER A 265 11.82 2.66 -6.41
C SER A 265 11.42 3.49 -5.18
N PRO A 266 12.28 3.63 -4.16
CA PRO A 266 11.96 4.47 -3.00
C PRO A 266 11.64 5.92 -3.34
N SER A 267 12.32 6.51 -4.33
CA SER A 267 12.00 7.87 -4.80
C SER A 267 10.67 7.92 -5.57
N ASP A 268 10.33 6.86 -6.31
CA ASP A 268 9.01 6.71 -6.92
C ASP A 268 7.91 6.61 -5.87
N ALA A 269 8.15 5.87 -4.78
CA ALA A 269 7.21 5.73 -3.69
C ALA A 269 6.88 7.08 -3.03
N VAL A 270 7.87 7.96 -2.87
CA VAL A 270 7.66 9.34 -2.41
C VAL A 270 6.83 10.15 -3.42
N GLN A 271 7.05 9.97 -4.73
CA GLN A 271 6.22 10.62 -5.74
C GLN A 271 4.78 10.09 -5.73
N ILE A 272 4.59 8.78 -5.60
CA ILE A 272 3.26 8.16 -5.46
C ILE A 272 2.55 8.71 -4.22
N HIS A 273 3.24 8.83 -3.09
CA HIS A 273 2.72 9.43 -1.87
C HIS A 273 2.15 10.86 -2.13
N LEU A 274 2.92 11.70 -2.83
CA LEU A 274 2.51 13.06 -3.18
C LEU A 274 1.34 13.08 -4.17
N ASP A 275 1.40 12.27 -5.22
CA ASP A 275 0.38 12.19 -6.28
C ASP A 275 -0.95 11.66 -5.75
N ALA A 276 -0.90 10.65 -4.86
CA ALA A 276 -2.04 10.12 -4.14
C ALA A 276 -2.54 11.08 -3.04
N ARG A 277 -1.78 12.12 -2.70
CA ARG A 277 -2.06 13.06 -1.60
C ARG A 277 -2.22 12.34 -0.26
N SER A 278 -1.36 11.37 -0.01
CA SER A 278 -1.39 10.58 1.22
C SER A 278 -0.93 11.41 2.41
N ARG A 279 -1.61 11.27 3.55
CA ARG A 279 -1.22 11.91 4.80
C ARG A 279 -0.18 11.11 5.56
N ASN A 280 -0.39 9.80 5.62
CA ASN A 280 0.48 8.86 6.31
C ASN A 280 0.77 7.70 5.38
N THR A 281 2.05 7.45 5.08
CA THR A 281 2.47 6.30 4.26
C THR A 281 3.43 5.40 5.01
N VAL A 282 3.10 4.11 5.03
CA VAL A 282 4.01 3.04 5.43
C VAL A 282 4.66 2.45 4.19
N GLY A 283 5.99 2.47 4.13
CA GLY A 283 6.76 1.76 3.12
C GLY A 283 6.61 0.26 3.30
N ILE A 284 6.29 -0.47 2.23
CA ILE A 284 6.13 -1.93 2.22
C ILE A 284 7.00 -2.59 1.14
N HIS A 285 6.88 -3.90 0.96
CA HIS A 285 7.55 -4.66 -0.09
C HIS A 285 9.10 -4.60 -0.05
N PHE A 286 9.65 -4.56 1.16
CA PHE A 286 11.10 -4.60 1.41
C PHE A 286 11.42 -5.52 2.60
N GLY A 287 12.67 -5.95 2.71
CA GLY A 287 13.23 -6.57 3.92
C GLY A 287 12.58 -7.88 4.40
N THR A 288 11.67 -8.50 3.61
CA THR A 288 10.90 -9.66 4.04
C THR A 288 11.27 -10.93 3.28
N PHE A 289 11.22 -10.93 1.95
CA PHE A 289 11.62 -12.06 1.11
C PHE A 289 12.99 -11.86 0.47
N GLN A 290 13.51 -12.94 -0.12
CA GLN A 290 14.89 -13.12 -0.54
C GLN A 290 15.41 -12.04 -1.51
N GLY A 291 16.00 -11.00 -0.91
CA GLY A 291 17.08 -10.16 -1.42
C GLY A 291 18.25 -10.22 -0.41
N SER A 292 19.27 -9.38 -0.56
CA SER A 292 20.31 -9.23 0.47
C SER A 292 19.85 -8.28 1.58
N HIS A 293 20.35 -8.47 2.80
CA HIS A 293 20.15 -7.52 3.91
C HIS A 293 20.53 -6.07 3.52
N LEU A 294 21.54 -5.94 2.67
CA LEU A 294 22.00 -4.69 2.08
C LEU A 294 20.97 -4.05 1.13
N GLU A 295 20.22 -4.83 0.37
CA GLU A 295 19.15 -4.29 -0.51
C GLU A 295 18.02 -3.68 0.32
N ALA A 296 17.67 -4.30 1.45
CA ALA A 296 16.69 -3.74 2.38
C ALA A 296 17.17 -2.43 3.01
N LEU A 297 18.46 -2.34 3.31
CA LEU A 297 19.09 -1.09 3.78
C LEU A 297 19.00 0.03 2.76
N GLU A 298 19.41 -0.28 1.54
CA GLU A 298 19.44 0.69 0.46
C GLU A 298 18.04 1.22 0.13
N ALA A 299 17.01 0.37 0.27
CA ALA A 299 15.62 0.79 0.17
C ALA A 299 15.27 1.88 1.18
N LEU A 300 15.59 1.64 2.46
CA LEU A 300 15.29 2.55 3.56
C LEU A 300 16.07 3.86 3.46
N HIS A 301 17.37 3.79 3.18
CA HIS A 301 18.19 4.98 3.05
C HIS A 301 17.77 5.83 1.84
N ALA A 302 17.48 5.19 0.70
CA ALA A 302 16.98 5.92 -0.47
C ALA A 302 15.60 6.52 -0.22
N LEU A 303 14.76 5.90 0.63
CA LEU A 303 13.49 6.48 1.04
C LEU A 303 13.71 7.74 1.88
N GLU A 304 14.53 7.67 2.93
CA GLU A 304 14.84 8.81 3.82
C GLU A 304 15.35 10.00 3.01
N MET A 305 16.33 9.78 2.13
CA MET A 305 16.85 10.82 1.25
C MET A 305 15.78 11.42 0.33
N ALA A 306 14.91 10.58 -0.25
CA ALA A 306 13.85 11.05 -1.13
C ALA A 306 12.77 11.84 -0.38
N CYS A 307 12.46 11.45 0.86
CA CYS A 307 11.56 12.18 1.75
C CYS A 307 12.11 13.57 2.08
N ASP A 308 13.39 13.66 2.48
CA ASP A 308 14.08 14.92 2.75
C ASP A 308 14.07 15.85 1.54
N GLU A 309 14.46 15.35 0.36
CA GLU A 309 14.46 16.12 -0.88
C GLU A 309 13.06 16.62 -1.26
N ALA A 310 12.03 15.81 -1.01
CA ALA A 310 10.64 16.14 -1.28
C ALA A 310 9.98 16.96 -0.15
N GLY A 311 10.63 17.17 0.99
CA GLY A 311 10.04 17.80 2.16
C GLY A 311 8.84 17.04 2.73
N VAL A 312 8.83 15.71 2.60
CA VAL A 312 7.90 14.80 3.27
C VAL A 312 8.51 14.43 4.61
N ARG A 313 7.72 14.48 5.69
CA ARG A 313 8.24 14.18 7.04
C ARG A 313 8.40 12.68 7.27
N ASP A 314 9.26 12.33 8.20
CA ASP A 314 9.36 10.96 8.69
C ASP A 314 8.08 10.54 9.40
N LEU A 315 7.70 9.27 9.21
CA LEU A 315 6.54 8.69 9.88
C LEU A 315 6.76 8.65 11.40
N GLY A 316 5.80 9.18 12.16
CA GLY A 316 5.87 9.24 13.62
C GLY A 316 6.31 10.60 14.17
N ASP A 317 6.63 11.56 13.29
CA ASP A 317 6.84 12.95 13.66
C ASP A 317 5.59 13.51 14.37
N ALA A 318 5.81 14.24 15.48
CA ALA A 318 4.73 14.76 16.32
C ALA A 318 3.76 15.74 15.61
N LYS A 319 4.11 16.23 14.41
CA LYS A 319 3.27 17.09 13.59
C LYS A 319 3.31 16.62 12.14
N GLU A 320 2.14 16.29 11.60
CA GLU A 320 1.97 16.04 10.18
C GLU A 320 2.47 17.25 9.36
N GLY A 321 3.31 16.98 8.37
CA GLY A 321 3.82 18.00 7.46
C GLY A 321 2.74 18.43 6.46
N LYS A 322 2.93 19.57 5.79
CA LYS A 322 2.01 20.00 4.70
C LYS A 322 1.96 19.02 3.53
N ARG A 323 2.97 18.16 3.41
CA ARG A 323 3.11 17.14 2.37
C ARG A 323 2.93 15.73 2.93
N GLY A 324 2.31 15.58 4.10
CA GLY A 324 2.18 14.29 4.78
C GLY A 324 3.47 13.81 5.43
N GLN A 325 3.43 12.55 5.86
CA GLN A 325 4.55 11.81 6.41
C GLN A 325 4.64 10.41 5.79
N MET A 326 5.87 9.92 5.65
CA MET A 326 6.17 8.62 5.06
C MET A 326 7.37 7.99 5.79
N GLY A 327 7.35 6.67 5.95
CA GLY A 327 8.44 5.99 6.65
C GLY A 327 8.20 4.49 6.75
N ARG A 328 8.94 3.85 7.65
CA ARG A 328 8.85 2.40 7.89
C ARG A 328 8.15 2.10 9.21
N LEU A 329 7.70 0.86 9.34
CA LEU A 329 7.33 0.23 10.61
C LEU A 329 8.17 -1.04 10.80
N ASP A 330 8.18 -1.59 12.01
CA ASP A 330 8.58 -2.98 12.23
C ASP A 330 7.50 -3.95 11.73
N ILE A 331 7.91 -5.19 11.42
CA ILE A 331 6.95 -6.23 11.02
C ILE A 331 6.11 -6.60 12.24
N GLY A 332 4.81 -6.33 12.17
CA GLY A 332 3.84 -6.48 13.26
C GLY A 332 3.54 -5.19 14.02
N GLU A 333 4.26 -4.11 13.77
CA GLU A 333 3.97 -2.81 14.37
C GLU A 333 2.73 -2.18 13.72
N THR A 334 2.01 -1.39 14.51
CA THR A 334 0.75 -0.76 14.12
C THR A 334 0.86 0.75 14.22
N LEU A 335 0.55 1.43 13.12
CA LEU A 335 0.33 2.87 13.08
C LEU A 335 -1.15 3.16 13.35
N VAL A 336 -1.43 4.06 14.30
CA VAL A 336 -2.79 4.54 14.58
C VAL A 336 -2.96 5.96 14.07
N VAL A 337 -3.77 6.14 13.03
CA VAL A 337 -4.04 7.46 12.43
C VAL A 337 -5.46 7.91 12.74
N GLU A 338 -5.66 9.21 12.89
CA GLU A 338 -7.00 9.78 12.94
C GLU A 338 -7.57 9.79 11.53
N GLY A 339 -8.71 9.14 11.30
CA GLY A 339 -9.40 9.16 10.03
C GLY A 339 -10.08 10.51 9.80
N ALA A 340 -9.93 11.08 8.61
CA ALA A 340 -10.76 12.17 8.16
C ALA A 340 -12.09 11.58 7.64
N SER A 341 -13.20 11.93 8.28
CA SER A 341 -14.51 11.47 7.81
C SER A 341 -14.77 12.00 6.38
N PHE A 342 -14.77 11.14 5.37
CA PHE A 342 -15.43 11.42 4.10
C PHE A 342 -16.42 10.30 3.77
N ILE A 343 -17.71 10.64 3.79
CA ILE A 343 -18.76 9.83 3.18
C ILE A 343 -18.74 10.17 1.70
N ILE A 344 -18.30 9.25 0.84
CA ILE A 344 -18.57 9.36 -0.59
C ILE A 344 -19.89 8.62 -0.85
N SER A 345 -20.95 9.41 -1.09
CA SER A 345 -22.23 8.91 -1.59
C SER A 345 -22.30 9.07 -3.10
N LEU A 346 -22.85 8.04 -3.74
CA LEU A 346 -23.04 7.82 -5.19
C LEU A 346 -23.51 9.04 -6.00
N ALA A 347 -23.01 9.10 -7.23
CA ALA A 347 -23.85 9.45 -8.38
C ALA A 347 -23.66 8.40 -9.50
N GLY A 348 -24.41 7.30 -9.39
CA GLY A 348 -24.98 6.69 -10.59
C GLY A 348 -26.25 7.46 -10.92
N SER A 349 -26.24 8.26 -11.99
CA SER A 349 -27.47 8.56 -12.70
C SER A 349 -27.30 8.22 -14.16
N GLY A 350 -27.70 7.01 -14.51
CA GLY A 350 -28.31 6.79 -15.81
C GLY A 350 -29.61 7.59 -15.86
N ARG A 351 -29.70 8.52 -16.81
CA ARG A 351 -30.96 8.84 -17.49
C ARG A 351 -30.71 8.86 -18.98
N GLU A 352 -31.51 8.09 -19.69
CA GLU A 352 -31.72 8.15 -21.13
C GLU A 352 -31.93 9.61 -21.58
N LEU A 353 -31.20 10.02 -22.61
CA LEU A 353 -31.71 10.94 -23.62
C LEU A 353 -31.99 10.13 -24.88
N THR A 354 -33.16 9.48 -24.93
CA THR A 354 -33.77 9.10 -26.19
C THR A 354 -34.13 10.37 -26.96
N GLY A 355 -33.46 10.61 -28.08
CA GLY A 355 -33.76 11.72 -28.98
C GLY A 355 -32.93 11.63 -30.25
N ARG A 356 -33.48 10.96 -31.27
CA ARG A 356 -32.98 10.80 -32.64
C ARG A 356 -32.21 12.02 -33.16
N THR A 357 -31.01 11.81 -33.73
CA THR A 357 -30.73 12.09 -35.16
C THR A 357 -29.36 11.58 -35.62
N GLN A 358 -29.43 10.78 -36.68
CA GLN A 358 -28.46 10.60 -37.77
C GLN A 358 -27.01 10.15 -37.47
N CYS A 359 -26.84 8.85 -37.74
CA CYS A 359 -25.74 8.29 -38.50
C CYS A 359 -25.11 9.30 -39.49
N SER A 360 -23.83 9.62 -39.32
CA SER A 360 -22.93 9.73 -40.46
C SER A 360 -21.50 9.35 -40.06
N ARG A 361 -21.00 8.32 -40.73
CA ARG A 361 -19.57 8.00 -40.82
C ARG A 361 -18.82 9.24 -41.31
N ARG A 362 -17.86 9.76 -40.54
CA ARG A 362 -16.79 10.58 -41.11
C ARG A 362 -15.42 10.16 -40.59
N ARG A 363 -14.65 9.65 -41.56
CA ARG A 363 -13.21 9.42 -41.56
C ARG A 363 -12.45 10.55 -40.86
N TRP A 364 -11.59 10.19 -39.92
CA TRP A 364 -10.45 11.02 -39.55
C TRP A 364 -9.44 11.03 -40.72
N ARG A 365 -9.28 12.18 -41.37
CA ARG A 365 -8.15 12.49 -42.26
C ARG A 365 -7.17 13.37 -41.47
N SER A 366 -5.91 12.93 -41.45
CA SER A 366 -4.74 13.68 -41.02
C SER A 366 -4.61 15.01 -41.77
N ARG A 367 -4.36 16.11 -41.05
CA ARG A 367 -3.77 17.34 -41.61
C ARG A 367 -2.39 17.54 -41.02
N VAL A 368 -1.39 17.27 -41.83
CA VAL A 368 -0.01 17.76 -41.71
C VAL A 368 0.01 19.18 -42.26
N SER A 369 0.43 20.17 -41.46
CA SER A 369 0.71 21.52 -41.94
C SER A 369 2.18 21.63 -42.36
N ARG A 370 2.38 21.99 -43.62
CA ARG A 370 3.64 22.37 -44.26
C ARG A 370 4.11 23.72 -43.70
N ALA A 371 5.34 23.82 -43.23
CA ALA A 371 6.10 25.07 -43.18
C ALA A 371 7.58 24.77 -43.45
N GLU A 372 7.97 25.14 -44.67
CA GLU A 372 9.25 25.68 -45.16
C GLU A 372 10.62 25.08 -44.74
N ARG A 373 11.39 24.78 -45.80
CA ARG A 373 12.80 24.35 -45.80
C ARG A 373 13.74 25.54 -45.66
N PRO A 374 14.97 25.28 -45.21
CA PRO A 374 16.15 25.77 -45.92
C PRO A 374 16.99 24.61 -46.46
N ALA A 375 17.54 24.83 -47.64
CA ALA A 375 18.48 23.94 -48.31
C ALA A 375 19.87 24.02 -47.66
N LEU A 376 20.58 22.90 -47.59
CA LEU A 376 22.05 22.83 -47.66
C LEU A 376 22.46 21.42 -48.10
N GLN A 377 23.49 21.39 -48.94
CA GLN A 377 23.89 20.32 -49.87
C GLN A 377 24.64 19.16 -49.21
N ALA A 378 24.63 18.02 -49.93
CA ALA A 378 25.69 17.00 -50.14
C ALA A 378 26.82 16.92 -49.09
N SER A 379 27.23 15.78 -48.55
CA SER A 379 27.45 14.45 -49.12
C SER A 379 28.09 13.62 -48.01
N HIS A 380 27.83 12.30 -47.93
CA HIS A 380 28.85 11.28 -47.66
C HIS A 380 28.20 9.90 -47.71
N LYS A 381 28.72 9.05 -48.60
CA LYS A 381 28.43 7.62 -48.70
C LYS A 381 28.97 6.91 -47.45
N LEU A 382 28.19 5.99 -46.88
CA LEU A 382 28.71 4.90 -46.06
C LEU A 382 28.39 3.58 -46.76
N PRO A 383 29.37 2.68 -46.93
CA PRO A 383 29.15 1.39 -47.56
C PRO A 383 28.59 0.37 -46.57
N SER A 384 27.76 -0.51 -47.12
CA SER A 384 27.33 -1.79 -46.58
C SER A 384 28.51 -2.67 -46.18
N LEU A 385 28.43 -3.30 -45.01
CA LEU A 385 29.16 -4.52 -44.70
C LEU A 385 28.19 -5.53 -44.10
N GLU A 386 27.95 -6.59 -44.88
CA GLU A 386 27.54 -7.91 -44.42
C GLU A 386 28.65 -8.47 -43.52
N TYR A 387 28.28 -8.99 -42.36
CA TYR A 387 28.51 -10.37 -41.90
C TYR A 387 27.75 -10.60 -40.59
#